data_AF-A0A7G8FV73-F1
#
_entry.id   AF-A0A7G8FV73-F1
#
_cell.length_a   1.000
_cell.length_b   1.000
_cell.length_c   1.000
_cell.angle_alpha   90.00
_cell.angle_beta   90.00
_cell.angle_gamma   90.00
#
_symmetry.space_group_name_H-M   'P 1'
#
loop_
_entity.id
_entity.type
_entity.pdbx_description
1 polymer ?
#
loop_
_entity_poly.entity_id
_entity_poly.type
_entity_poly.pdbx_seq_one_letter_code
_entity_poly.pdbx_strand_id
1 'polypeptide(L)'
;MLMRLRWLLLMVGVLISTDAHGWSAIAWAQSLDELQRQRLITPAVRDVLEKHDAQTPSQRQAVLDQACRTGELSPLDCDFIGRGIRRRRRD
;
A
#
# COMPACT_ATOMS: atom_id res chain seq x y z
N MET A 1 26.14 -41.76 1.48
CA MET A 1 24.91 -41.25 2.11
C MET A 1 24.96 -39.72 2.31
N LEU A 2 25.27 -38.94 1.26
CA LEU A 2 25.47 -37.48 1.37
C LEU A 2 24.71 -36.67 0.31
N MET A 3 23.68 -37.25 -0.33
CA MET A 3 22.88 -36.59 -1.38
C MET A 3 21.42 -36.35 -0.98
N ARG A 4 20.94 -36.96 0.11
CA ARG A 4 19.57 -36.80 0.59
C ARG A 4 19.35 -35.56 1.45
N LEU A 5 20.41 -34.98 2.02
CA LEU A 5 20.30 -33.77 2.85
C LEU A 5 20.14 -32.48 2.04
N ARG A 6 20.48 -32.49 0.74
CA ARG A 6 20.50 -31.29 -0.10
C ARG A 6 19.11 -30.84 -0.58
N TRP A 7 18.10 -31.69 -0.42
CA TRP A 7 16.72 -31.40 -0.80
C TRP A 7 15.91 -30.76 0.34
N LEU A 8 16.32 -30.92 1.60
CA LEU A 8 15.59 -30.35 2.75
C LEU A 8 15.85 -28.85 2.96
N LEU A 9 17.01 -28.34 2.55
CA LEU A 9 17.35 -26.92 2.68
C LEU A 9 16.66 -26.01 1.65
N LEU A 10 16.13 -26.56 0.56
CA LEU A 10 15.43 -25.77 -0.47
C LEU A 10 13.97 -25.42 -0.08
N MET A 11 13.37 -26.13 0.87
CA MET A 11 11.97 -25.87 1.29
C MET A 11 11.84 -24.78 2.36
N VAL A 12 12.92 -24.35 3.00
CA VAL A 12 12.87 -23.31 4.06
C VAL A 12 13.04 -21.88 3.49
N GLY A 13 13.43 -21.75 2.22
CA GLY A 13 13.65 -20.46 1.56
C GLY A 13 12.39 -19.76 1.01
N VAL A 14 11.22 -20.39 1.11
CA VAL A 14 9.95 -19.89 0.54
C VAL A 14 8.95 -19.59 1.65
N LEU A 15 9.40 -19.02 2.77
CA LEU A 15 8.51 -18.36 3.72
C LEU A 15 8.69 -16.85 3.58
N ILE A 16 8.14 -16.38 2.46
CA ILE A 16 7.40 -15.13 2.34
C ILE A 16 8.23 -13.92 2.76
N SER A 17 9.07 -13.44 1.84
CA SER A 17 9.20 -12.00 1.64
C SER A 17 7.80 -11.47 1.41
N THR A 18 7.13 -10.99 2.47
CA THR A 18 5.99 -10.09 2.34
C THR A 18 6.58 -8.79 1.81
N ASP A 19 6.77 -8.76 0.49
CA ASP A 19 7.07 -7.54 -0.23
C ASP A 19 6.02 -6.51 0.17
N ALA A 20 6.47 -5.48 0.89
CA ALA A 20 5.69 -4.34 1.31
C ALA A 20 5.38 -3.43 0.10
N HIS A 21 4.85 -3.99 -1.00
CA HIS A 21 4.73 -3.29 -2.28
C HIS A 21 3.44 -3.68 -2.99
N GLY A 22 2.35 -3.03 -2.59
CA GLY A 22 1.11 -2.99 -3.37
C GLY A 22 -0.10 -3.31 -2.51
N TRP A 23 -0.64 -2.29 -1.84
CA TRP A 23 -2.01 -2.36 -1.34
C TRP A 23 -2.93 -2.62 -2.53
N SER A 24 -3.27 -3.90 -2.70
CA SER A 24 -4.01 -4.39 -3.86
C SER A 24 -5.42 -3.82 -3.87
N ALA A 25 -6.07 -3.84 -5.03
CA ALA A 25 -7.47 -3.43 -5.19
C ALA A 25 -8.42 -4.10 -4.18
N ILE A 26 -8.02 -5.25 -3.62
CA ILE A 26 -8.76 -6.00 -2.60
C ILE A 26 -8.77 -5.25 -1.26
N ALA A 27 -7.65 -4.67 -0.83
CA ALA A 27 -7.61 -3.86 0.39
C ALA A 27 -8.54 -2.64 0.25
N TRP A 28 -8.47 -1.96 -0.89
CA TRP A 28 -9.31 -0.80 -1.19
C TRP A 28 -10.79 -1.12 -1.41
N ALA A 29 -11.20 -2.39 -1.43
CA ALA A 29 -12.61 -2.80 -1.50
C ALA A 29 -13.32 -2.76 -0.13
N GLN A 30 -12.57 -2.64 0.97
CA GLN A 30 -13.14 -2.51 2.33
C GLN A 30 -13.78 -1.13 2.55
N SER A 31 -14.58 -0.98 3.61
CA SER A 31 -15.10 0.35 3.99
C SER A 31 -13.97 1.27 4.48
N LEU A 32 -14.16 2.59 4.35
CA LEU A 32 -13.15 3.55 4.79
C LEU A 32 -12.92 3.49 6.31
N ASP A 33 -13.99 3.26 7.08
CA ASP A 33 -13.88 3.02 8.53
C ASP A 33 -13.03 1.79 8.87
N GLU A 34 -13.18 0.71 8.11
CA GLU A 34 -12.39 -0.50 8.33
C GLU A 34 -10.92 -0.27 8.02
N LEU A 35 -10.63 0.40 6.90
CA LEU A 35 -9.27 0.79 6.54
C LEU A 35 -8.64 1.69 7.62
N GLN A 36 -9.40 2.63 8.18
CA GLN A 36 -8.90 3.50 9.24
C GLN A 36 -8.69 2.73 10.56
N ARG A 37 -9.61 1.81 10.93
CA ARG A 37 -9.48 0.95 12.13
C ARG A 37 -8.26 0.05 12.05
N GLN A 38 -7.99 -0.52 10.87
CA GLN A 38 -6.81 -1.34 10.61
C GLN A 38 -5.52 -0.51 10.46
N ARG A 39 -5.60 0.82 10.56
CA ARG A 39 -4.50 1.76 10.30
C ARG A 39 -3.85 1.53 8.93
N LEU A 40 -4.67 1.22 7.94
CA LEU A 40 -4.27 1.15 6.54
C LEU A 40 -4.43 2.51 5.84
N ILE A 41 -5.20 3.43 6.43
CA ILE A 41 -5.27 4.83 5.97
C ILE A 41 -5.19 5.77 7.18
N THR A 42 -4.71 6.99 6.93
CA THR A 42 -4.77 8.08 7.91
C THR A 42 -6.13 8.79 7.82
N PRO A 43 -6.54 9.53 8.87
CA PRO A 43 -7.77 10.34 8.80
C PRO A 43 -7.78 11.32 7.62
N ALA A 44 -6.65 11.94 7.30
CA ALA A 44 -6.51 12.83 6.15
C ALA A 44 -6.77 12.11 4.81
N VAL A 45 -6.30 10.87 4.68
CA VAL A 45 -6.59 10.03 3.51
C VAL A 45 -8.07 9.69 3.40
N ARG A 46 -8.74 9.38 4.52
CA ARG A 46 -10.19 9.16 4.53
C ARG A 46 -10.93 10.40 4.06
N ASP A 47 -10.63 11.56 4.63
CA ASP A 47 -11.33 12.80 4.32
C ASP A 47 -11.24 13.16 2.83
N VAL A 48 -10.10 12.91 2.19
CA VAL A 48 -9.94 13.06 0.73
C VAL A 48 -10.81 12.06 -0.03
N LEU A 49 -10.84 10.78 0.36
CA LEU A 49 -11.66 9.78 -0.31
C LEU A 49 -13.16 10.07 -0.20
N GLU A 50 -13.61 10.56 0.96
CA GLU A 50 -15.01 10.97 1.19
C GLU A 50 -15.36 12.23 0.40
N LYS A 51 -14.48 13.24 0.42
CA LYS A 51 -14.67 14.50 -0.32
C LYS A 51 -14.85 14.28 -1.82
N HIS A 52 -14.17 13.29 -2.39
CA HIS A 52 -14.21 12.97 -3.82
C HIS A 52 -15.18 11.82 -4.16
N ASP A 53 -16.02 11.37 -3.20
CA ASP A 53 -17.00 10.27 -3.34
C ASP A 53 -16.41 9.01 -4.00
N ALA A 54 -15.21 8.62 -3.57
CA ALA A 54 -14.48 7.50 -4.16
C ALA A 54 -15.02 6.14 -3.67
N GLN A 55 -16.04 5.62 -4.36
CA GLN A 55 -16.74 4.40 -3.93
C GLN A 55 -16.05 3.11 -4.37
N THR A 56 -15.39 3.11 -5.54
CA THR A 56 -14.74 1.92 -6.08
C THR A 56 -13.23 1.90 -5.79
N PRO A 57 -12.59 0.72 -5.69
CA PRO A 57 -11.14 0.62 -5.52
C PRO A 57 -10.35 1.42 -6.56
N SER A 58 -10.76 1.37 -7.82
CA SER A 58 -10.10 2.08 -8.92
C SER A 58 -10.27 3.60 -8.81
N GLN A 59 -11.45 4.09 -8.44
CA GLN A 59 -11.66 5.52 -8.16
C GLN A 59 -10.82 5.99 -6.98
N ARG A 60 -10.75 5.21 -5.90
CA ARG A 60 -9.93 5.53 -4.73
C ARG A 60 -8.46 5.66 -5.11
N GLN A 61 -7.94 4.75 -5.94
CA GLN A 61 -6.57 4.88 -6.43
C GLN A 61 -6.36 6.17 -7.23
N ALA A 62 -7.26 6.47 -8.18
CA ALA A 62 -7.15 7.67 -9.02
C ALA A 62 -7.21 8.97 -8.21
N VAL A 63 -8.12 9.04 -7.23
CA VAL A 63 -8.27 10.19 -6.32
C VAL A 63 -7.00 10.38 -5.49
N LEU A 64 -6.44 9.31 -4.93
CA LEU A 64 -5.23 9.39 -4.11
C LEU A 64 -3.99 9.77 -4.94
N ASP A 65 -3.87 9.23 -6.16
CA ASP A 65 -2.82 9.62 -7.09
C ASP A 65 -2.92 11.09 -7.48
N GLN A 66 -4.14 11.60 -7.65
CA GLN A 66 -4.36 13.01 -7.91
C GLN A 66 -4.02 13.87 -6.68
N ALA A 67 -4.54 13.53 -5.50
CA ALA A 67 -4.32 14.26 -4.26
C ALA A 67 -2.83 14.33 -3.88
N CYS A 68 -2.07 13.25 -4.09
CA CYS A 68 -0.62 13.25 -3.89
C CYS A 68 0.14 14.09 -4.92
N ARG A 69 -0.33 14.16 -6.18
CA ARG A 69 0.29 14.98 -7.22
C ARG A 69 -0.01 16.47 -7.05
N THR A 70 -1.22 16.83 -6.61
CA THR A 70 -1.65 18.22 -6.42
C THR A 70 -1.25 18.79 -5.06
N GLY A 71 -0.81 17.94 -4.12
CA GLY A 71 -0.48 18.35 -2.76
C GLY A 71 -1.70 18.54 -1.85
N GLU A 72 -2.86 18.00 -2.23
CA GLU A 72 -4.04 17.92 -1.35
C GLU A 72 -3.80 16.96 -0.19
N LEU A 73 -2.99 15.91 -0.40
CA LEU A 73 -2.42 15.09 0.67
C LEU A 73 -0.99 15.50 0.98
N SER A 74 -0.62 15.41 2.26
CA SER A 74 0.75 15.68 2.69
C SER A 74 1.71 14.60 2.16
N PRO A 75 2.99 14.91 1.97
CA PRO A 75 3.98 13.90 1.58
C PRO A 75 4.03 12.70 2.53
N LEU A 76 3.84 12.92 3.84
CA LEU A 76 3.83 11.86 4.85
C LEU A 76 2.63 10.92 4.65
N ASP A 77 1.44 11.47 4.35
CA ASP A 77 0.26 10.66 4.07
C ASP A 77 0.42 9.87 2.77
N CYS A 78 1.02 10.48 1.74
CA CYS A 78 1.34 9.81 0.49
C CYS A 78 2.35 8.67 0.69
N ASP A 79 3.42 8.91 1.46
CA ASP A 79 4.41 7.89 1.83
C ASP A 79 3.76 6.74 2.59
N PHE A 80 2.89 7.06 3.56
CA PHE A 80 2.15 6.08 4.36
C PHE A 80 1.35 5.12 3.47
N ILE A 81 0.71 5.65 2.42
CA ILE A 81 -0.05 4.85 1.46
C ILE A 81 0.75 4.24 0.32
N GLY A 82 2.08 4.27 0.41
CA GLY A 82 2.98 3.74 -0.61
C GLY A 82 2.98 4.55 -1.92
N ARG A 83 2.37 5.74 -1.94
CA ARG A 83 2.37 6.71 -3.04
C ARG A 83 3.40 7.82 -2.86
N GLY A 84 4.22 7.66 -1.86
CA GLY A 84 5.38 8.49 -1.59
C GLY A 84 6.26 8.64 -2.82
N ILE A 85 6.56 9.88 -3.19
CA ILE A 85 7.68 10.13 -4.09
C ILE A 85 8.91 9.75 -3.29
N ARG A 86 9.41 8.52 -3.48
CA ARG A 86 10.82 8.21 -3.22
C ARG A 86 11.60 9.13 -4.13
N ARG A 87 11.88 10.37 -3.68
CA ARG A 87 12.92 11.20 -4.23
C ARG A 87 14.17 10.37 -4.07
N ARG A 88 14.48 9.53 -5.07
CA ARG A 88 15.83 9.00 -5.22
C ARG A 88 16.69 10.24 -5.16
N ARG A 89 17.48 10.40 -4.10
CA ARG A 89 18.61 11.32 -4.12
C ARG A 89 19.35 10.99 -5.41
N ARG A 90 19.26 11.89 -6.38
CA ARG A 90 20.21 11.96 -7.46
C ARG A 90 21.39 12.68 -6.82
N ASP A 91 22.28 11.89 -6.22
CA ASP A 91 23.66 12.30 -5.99
C ASP A 91 24.36 12.42 -7.35
#